data_AF-A0A8E2GWB0-F1
#
_entry.id   AF-A0A8E2GWB0-F1
#
_cell.length_a   1.000
_cell.length_b   1.000
_cell.length_c   1.000
_cell.angle_alpha   90.00
_cell.angle_beta   90.00
_cell.angle_gamma   90.00
#
_symmetry.space_group_name_H-M   'P 1'
#
loop_
_entity.id
_entity.type
_entity.pdbx_description
1 polymer ?
#
loop_
_entity_poly.entity_id
_entity_poly.type
_entity_poly.pdbx_seq_one_letter_code
_entity_poly.pdbx_strand_id
1 'polypeptide(L)'
;MFGLRKVNGNTHSFETTFQNWKEKGEDVALLMPEFSAKWLPIAEESGSWSGWVLLREIFPLISAELAGMALMPETERLIVEWLSLSSTPLNLKYPELKYNRLCVGKVFDGVLSPAQPLIRIWTGELNIWLDKVTVCQYENAQTLDKKSLYWPIHFVIGFSKTCYRTIVDIEVGDVLLISNNFAYAVIYNTKICDLIYPEELKMVDHFEYEEDFETDDFDIKKSEIEINDENDYQQINSFEDLPVKIEFVLGKKIMNLYEIDDLCAKRIISLLPEAEKNIEIRVNGALTGYGELVEVDDKLGVEIHSWLSGNNNVK
;
A
#
# COMPACT_ATOMS: atom_id res chain seq x y z
N MET A 1 1.63 -14.45 24.99
CA MET A 1 2.76 -13.78 24.30
C MET A 1 3.03 -14.58 23.03
N PHE A 2 2.74 -14.03 21.86
CA PHE A 2 2.95 -14.74 20.58
C PHE A 2 4.45 -14.76 20.26
N GLY A 3 4.99 -15.94 19.96
CA GLY A 3 6.39 -16.13 19.57
C GLY A 3 6.61 -15.69 18.13
N LEU A 4 6.69 -14.38 17.90
CA LEU A 4 6.93 -13.85 16.55
C LEU A 4 8.40 -13.99 16.18
N ARG A 5 8.67 -14.49 14.96
CA ARG A 5 10.02 -14.50 14.38
C ARG A 5 10.42 -13.07 14.03
N LYS A 6 11.52 -12.57 14.62
CA LYS A 6 12.12 -11.30 14.22
C LYS A 6 12.90 -11.49 12.92
N VAL A 7 12.55 -10.74 11.88
CA VAL A 7 13.25 -10.73 10.58
C VAL A 7 14.01 -9.41 10.47
N ASN A 8 15.30 -9.47 10.15
CA ASN A 8 16.09 -8.29 9.82
C ASN A 8 15.89 -7.97 8.33
N GLY A 9 15.30 -6.81 8.02
CA GLY A 9 14.98 -6.42 6.65
C GLY A 9 16.20 -6.40 5.72
N ASN A 10 17.35 -5.91 6.19
CA ASN A 10 18.57 -5.85 5.37
C ASN A 10 19.11 -7.25 5.06
N THR A 11 19.12 -8.15 6.06
CA THR A 11 19.56 -9.54 5.86
C THR A 11 18.61 -10.27 4.92
N HIS A 12 17.31 -10.09 5.10
CA HIS A 12 16.30 -10.69 4.23
C HIS A 12 16.45 -10.21 2.79
N SER A 13 16.59 -8.90 2.56
CA SER A 13 16.77 -8.36 1.20
C SER A 13 18.07 -8.86 0.55
N PHE A 14 19.17 -8.88 1.30
CA PHE A 14 20.45 -9.39 0.81
C PHE A 14 20.37 -10.86 0.37
N GLU A 15 19.85 -11.73 1.25
CA GLU A 15 19.69 -13.16 0.96
C GLU A 15 18.74 -13.41 -0.21
N THR A 16 17.62 -12.68 -0.26
CA THR A 16 16.62 -12.81 -1.33
C THR A 16 17.19 -12.38 -2.68
N THR A 17 17.89 -11.25 -2.74
CA THR A 17 18.51 -10.76 -3.98
C THR A 17 19.51 -11.78 -4.53
N PHE A 18 20.34 -12.36 -3.65
CA PHE A 18 21.28 -13.42 -4.06
C PHE A 18 20.56 -14.64 -4.65
N GLN A 19 19.50 -15.13 -4.01
CA GLN A 19 18.73 -16.27 -4.54
C GLN A 19 18.08 -15.93 -5.88
N ASN A 20 17.46 -14.75 -6.01
CA ASN A 20 16.82 -14.32 -7.25
C ASN A 20 17.80 -14.29 -8.43
N TRP A 21 18.99 -13.70 -8.26
CA TRP A 21 20.02 -13.69 -9.31
C TRP A 21 20.53 -15.10 -9.63
N LYS A 22 20.71 -15.94 -8.60
CA LYS A 22 21.15 -17.32 -8.79
C LYS A 22 20.11 -18.15 -9.57
N GLU A 23 18.82 -17.99 -9.28
CA GLU A 23 17.72 -18.67 -9.98
C GLU A 23 17.59 -18.21 -11.43
N LYS A 24 17.87 -16.93 -11.72
CA LYS A 24 17.93 -16.39 -13.09
C LYS A 24 19.16 -16.86 -13.88
N GLY A 25 20.11 -17.54 -13.22
CA GLY A 25 21.35 -17.99 -13.86
C GLY A 25 22.38 -16.89 -14.09
N GLU A 26 22.28 -15.78 -13.33
CA GLU A 26 23.28 -14.73 -13.34
C GLU A 26 24.62 -15.24 -12.78
N ASP A 27 25.73 -14.63 -13.20
CA ASP A 27 27.05 -14.94 -12.66
C ASP A 27 27.22 -14.27 -11.28
N VAL A 28 26.65 -14.92 -10.26
CA VAL A 28 26.69 -14.51 -8.86
C VAL A 28 27.27 -15.57 -7.95
N ALA A 29 28.02 -15.13 -6.93
CA ALA A 29 28.56 -16.01 -5.89
C ALA A 29 28.58 -15.30 -4.54
N LEU A 30 28.34 -16.05 -3.46
CA LEU A 30 28.47 -15.55 -2.10
C LEU A 30 29.83 -15.98 -1.54
N LEU A 31 30.76 -15.03 -1.38
CA LEU A 31 32.18 -15.31 -1.15
C LEU A 31 32.82 -14.38 -0.12
N MET A 32 33.88 -14.87 0.53
CA MET A 32 34.82 -14.03 1.29
C MET A 32 35.94 -13.56 0.34
N PRO A 33 36.22 -12.25 0.23
CA PRO A 33 37.31 -11.72 -0.59
C PRO A 33 38.68 -11.93 0.08
N GLU A 34 39.14 -13.19 0.15
CA GLU A 34 40.37 -13.62 0.85
C GLU A 34 41.67 -13.33 0.07
N PHE A 35 41.75 -12.20 -0.64
CA PHE A 35 42.94 -11.82 -1.40
C PHE A 35 43.24 -10.33 -1.26
N SER A 36 44.53 -9.99 -1.32
CA SER A 36 44.98 -8.59 -1.25
C SER A 36 44.81 -7.92 -2.60
N ALA A 37 44.17 -6.76 -2.61
CA ALA A 37 44.01 -5.93 -3.81
C ALA A 37 43.76 -4.46 -3.44
N LYS A 38 43.73 -3.61 -4.47
CA LYS A 38 43.23 -2.24 -4.36
C LYS A 38 41.72 -2.23 -4.59
N TRP A 39 41.00 -2.07 -3.50
CA TRP A 39 39.55 -2.01 -3.44
C TRP A 39 39.07 -0.57 -3.42
N LEU A 40 38.00 -0.31 -4.15
CA LEU A 40 37.33 0.98 -4.13
C LEU A 40 35.89 0.77 -3.63
N PRO A 41 35.53 1.33 -2.47
CA PRO A 41 34.14 1.32 -2.01
C PRO A 41 33.30 2.25 -2.88
N ILE A 42 32.18 1.72 -3.33
CA ILE A 42 31.14 2.45 -4.08
C ILE A 42 29.80 2.21 -3.41
N ALA A 43 28.97 3.24 -3.36
CA ALA A 43 27.61 3.15 -2.85
C ALA A 43 26.69 4.03 -3.66
N GLU A 44 25.41 3.67 -3.70
CA GLU A 44 24.39 4.55 -4.21
C GLU A 44 24.03 5.61 -3.15
N GLU A 45 23.81 6.85 -3.59
CA GLU A 45 23.65 8.02 -2.71
C GLU A 45 22.48 7.89 -1.71
N SER A 46 21.34 7.32 -2.12
CA SER A 46 20.21 7.06 -1.21
C SER A 46 20.46 5.89 -0.24
N GLY A 47 21.55 5.14 -0.43
CA GLY A 47 21.92 3.99 0.39
C GLY A 47 21.17 2.71 0.04
N SER A 48 20.60 2.63 -1.17
CA SER A 48 19.89 1.43 -1.67
C SER A 48 20.80 0.20 -1.80
N TRP A 49 22.07 0.41 -2.17
CA TRP A 49 23.10 -0.62 -2.16
C TRP A 49 24.49 -0.02 -1.92
N SER A 50 25.39 -0.86 -1.42
CA SER A 50 26.82 -0.54 -1.28
C SER A 50 27.67 -1.78 -1.53
N GLY A 51 28.89 -1.54 -1.98
CA GLY A 51 29.83 -2.60 -2.23
C GLY A 51 31.21 -2.10 -2.62
N TRP A 52 32.00 -3.03 -3.12
CA TRP A 52 33.41 -2.85 -3.43
C TRP A 52 33.68 -3.29 -4.85
N VAL A 53 34.51 -2.53 -5.54
CA VAL A 53 35.03 -2.89 -6.86
C VAL A 53 36.53 -2.92 -6.84
N LEU A 54 37.10 -3.76 -7.70
CA LEU A 54 38.53 -3.83 -7.85
C LEU A 54 39.00 -2.72 -8.77
N LEU A 55 39.93 -1.89 -8.30
CA LEU A 55 40.38 -0.71 -9.04
C LEU A 55 40.99 -1.08 -10.41
N ARG A 56 41.62 -2.25 -10.50
CA ARG A 56 42.16 -2.81 -11.75
C ARG A 56 41.08 -3.14 -12.80
N GLU A 57 39.84 -3.41 -12.38
CA GLU A 57 38.74 -3.76 -13.27
C GLU A 57 38.05 -2.52 -13.84
N ILE A 58 38.27 -1.34 -13.24
CA ILE A 58 37.77 -0.06 -13.75
C ILE A 58 38.65 0.46 -14.91
N PHE A 59 39.94 0.15 -14.90
CA PHE A 59 40.91 0.60 -15.91
C PHE A 59 40.46 0.36 -17.36
N PRO A 60 40.07 -0.88 -17.74
CA PRO A 60 39.64 -1.18 -19.11
C PRO A 60 38.38 -0.44 -19.55
N LEU A 61 37.56 0.06 -18.61
CA LEU A 61 36.33 0.80 -18.90
C LEU A 61 36.62 2.23 -19.35
N ILE A 62 37.73 2.80 -18.90
CA ILE A 62 38.18 4.13 -19.32
C ILE A 62 38.91 4.03 -20.66
N SER A 63 39.83 3.06 -20.79
CA SER A 63 40.53 2.76 -22.04
C SER A 63 41.08 1.34 -22.04
N ALA A 64 40.83 0.60 -23.12
CA ALA A 64 41.34 -0.75 -23.32
C ALA A 64 42.88 -0.82 -23.31
N GLU A 65 43.56 0.25 -23.71
CA GLU A 65 45.03 0.33 -23.72
C GLU A 65 45.65 0.31 -22.32
N LEU A 66 44.87 0.67 -21.30
CA LEU A 66 45.30 0.67 -19.91
C LEU A 66 45.18 -0.74 -19.28
N ALA A 67 44.57 -1.70 -19.97
CA ALA A 67 44.40 -3.05 -19.44
C ALA A 67 45.75 -3.71 -19.14
N GLY A 68 45.95 -4.13 -17.89
CA GLY A 68 47.18 -4.80 -17.44
C GLY A 68 48.33 -3.86 -17.07
N MET A 69 48.14 -2.54 -17.12
CA MET A 69 49.14 -1.57 -16.63
C MET A 69 49.19 -1.54 -15.09
N ALA A 70 50.34 -1.12 -14.54
CA ALA A 70 50.51 -0.95 -13.11
C ALA A 70 49.72 0.28 -12.59
N LEU A 71 49.04 0.12 -11.46
CA LEU A 71 48.31 1.17 -10.75
C LEU A 71 49.29 2.13 -10.06
N MET A 72 49.57 3.26 -10.71
CA MET A 72 50.31 4.38 -10.12
C MET A 72 49.37 5.21 -9.23
N PRO A 73 49.85 5.80 -8.11
CA PRO A 73 49.00 6.60 -7.22
C PRO A 73 48.23 7.74 -7.91
N GLU A 74 48.84 8.38 -8.92
CA GLU A 74 48.17 9.44 -9.68
C GLU A 74 47.01 8.89 -10.52
N THR A 75 47.16 7.69 -11.10
CA THR A 75 46.09 7.05 -11.87
C THR A 75 44.92 6.64 -10.98
N GLU A 76 45.19 6.17 -9.76
CA GLU A 76 44.15 5.86 -8.78
C GLU A 76 43.32 7.09 -8.45
N ARG A 77 44.00 8.21 -8.21
CA ARG A 77 43.33 9.49 -7.93
C ARG A 77 42.44 9.92 -9.09
N LEU A 78 42.92 9.86 -10.33
CA LEU A 78 42.14 10.23 -11.51
C LEU A 78 40.90 9.35 -11.68
N ILE A 79 40.97 8.06 -11.36
CA ILE A 79 39.81 7.16 -11.43
C ILE A 79 38.77 7.51 -10.38
N VAL A 80 39.20 7.74 -9.14
CA VAL A 80 38.30 8.15 -8.06
C VAL A 80 37.61 9.47 -8.41
N GLU A 81 38.36 10.43 -8.96
CA GLU A 81 37.85 11.72 -9.40
C GLU A 81 36.84 11.57 -10.54
N TRP A 82 37.16 10.78 -11.57
CA TRP A 82 36.25 10.49 -12.67
C TRP A 82 34.94 9.84 -12.22
N LEU A 83 35.01 8.79 -11.36
CA LEU A 83 33.82 8.12 -10.84
C LEU A 83 32.93 9.07 -10.01
N SER A 84 33.53 9.99 -9.26
CA SER A 84 32.81 10.91 -8.37
C SER A 84 32.12 12.07 -9.10
N LEU A 85 32.67 12.44 -10.27
CA LEU A 85 32.19 13.56 -11.10
C LEU A 85 31.25 13.11 -12.22
N SER A 86 31.32 11.85 -12.64
CA SER A 86 30.43 11.29 -13.66
C SER A 86 29.06 10.98 -13.09
N SER A 87 27.99 11.27 -13.84
CA SER A 87 26.61 10.95 -13.44
C SER A 87 26.32 9.46 -13.52
N THR A 88 26.84 8.77 -14.54
CA THR A 88 26.61 7.33 -14.78
C THR A 88 27.87 6.64 -15.30
N PRO A 89 28.94 6.54 -14.48
CA PRO A 89 30.21 6.00 -14.95
C PRO A 89 30.21 4.48 -15.17
N LEU A 90 29.28 3.74 -14.53
CA LEU A 90 29.18 2.28 -14.62
C LEU A 90 27.85 1.87 -15.26
N ASN A 91 27.88 1.01 -16.27
CA ASN A 91 26.65 0.53 -16.90
C ASN A 91 26.11 -0.71 -16.17
N LEU A 92 25.35 -0.49 -15.10
CA LEU A 92 24.79 -1.58 -14.29
C LEU A 92 23.41 -2.00 -14.82
N LYS A 93 23.33 -3.22 -15.34
CA LYS A 93 22.12 -3.77 -15.97
C LYS A 93 21.05 -4.24 -14.97
N TYR A 94 21.44 -4.41 -13.72
CA TYR A 94 20.57 -4.96 -12.67
C TYR A 94 19.69 -3.87 -12.06
N PRO A 95 18.36 -4.03 -12.04
CA PRO A 95 17.44 -3.06 -11.43
C PRO A 95 17.74 -2.79 -9.96
N GLU A 96 18.19 -3.81 -9.20
CA GLU A 96 18.56 -3.70 -7.79
C GLU A 96 19.83 -2.86 -7.56
N LEU A 97 20.65 -2.67 -8.61
CA LEU A 97 21.87 -1.86 -8.59
C LEU A 97 21.70 -0.53 -9.31
N LYS A 98 20.47 -0.11 -9.58
CA LYS A 98 20.20 1.21 -10.16
C LYS A 98 20.71 2.30 -9.22
N TYR A 99 21.27 3.36 -9.78
CA TYR A 99 21.75 4.50 -9.02
C TYR A 99 21.54 5.80 -9.81
N ASN A 100 21.30 6.90 -9.10
CA ASN A 100 21.29 8.24 -9.69
C ASN A 100 22.70 8.85 -9.68
N ARG A 101 23.45 8.60 -8.60
CA ARG A 101 24.83 9.01 -8.41
C ARG A 101 25.56 8.00 -7.54
N LEU A 102 26.84 7.76 -7.85
CA LEU A 102 27.71 6.94 -7.01
C LEU A 102 28.50 7.81 -6.02
N CYS A 103 28.43 7.41 -4.75
CA CYS A 103 29.34 7.84 -3.70
C CYS A 103 30.58 6.95 -3.75
N VAL A 104 31.74 7.55 -3.96
CA VAL A 104 33.02 6.85 -4.08
C VAL A 104 33.87 7.16 -2.85
N GLY A 105 34.33 6.14 -2.14
CA GLY A 105 35.18 6.32 -0.97
C GLY A 105 36.67 6.29 -1.31
N LYS A 106 37.50 6.14 -0.27
CA LYS A 106 38.97 6.07 -0.42
C LYS A 106 39.39 4.67 -0.85
N VAL A 107 40.42 4.60 -1.70
CA VAL A 107 41.06 3.34 -2.08
C VAL A 107 41.61 2.65 -0.83
N PHE A 108 41.27 1.38 -0.68
CA PHE A 108 41.79 0.49 0.35
C PHE A 108 42.73 -0.53 -0.30
N ASP A 109 43.97 -0.59 0.17
CA ASP A 109 44.99 -1.55 -0.32
C ASP A 109 45.20 -2.63 0.74
N GLY A 110 44.75 -3.85 0.44
CA GLY A 110 44.83 -4.97 1.37
C GLY A 110 43.77 -6.05 1.13
N VAL A 111 43.63 -6.93 2.11
CA VAL A 111 42.59 -7.97 2.14
C VAL A 111 41.34 -7.38 2.81
N LEU A 112 40.18 -7.50 2.16
CA LEU A 112 38.91 -7.12 2.76
C LEU A 112 38.51 -8.14 3.83
N SER A 113 38.18 -7.66 5.03
CA SER A 113 37.77 -8.49 6.17
C SER A 113 36.34 -8.17 6.62
N PRO A 114 35.31 -8.47 5.79
CA PRO A 114 33.92 -8.23 6.16
C PRO A 114 33.46 -9.21 7.24
N ALA A 115 32.46 -8.82 8.04
CA ALA A 115 31.88 -9.69 9.07
C ALA A 115 31.07 -10.87 8.52
N GLN A 116 30.66 -10.78 7.24
CA GLN A 116 29.88 -11.78 6.52
C GLN A 116 30.34 -11.85 5.06
N PRO A 117 30.07 -12.97 4.35
CA PRO A 117 30.34 -13.07 2.92
C PRO A 117 29.64 -11.97 2.11
N LEU A 118 30.29 -11.54 1.03
CA LEU A 118 29.76 -10.55 0.09
C LEU A 118 29.13 -11.25 -1.11
N ILE A 119 28.12 -10.63 -1.72
CA ILE A 119 27.62 -11.08 -3.03
C ILE A 119 28.55 -10.52 -4.09
N ARG A 120 29.34 -11.38 -4.74
CA ARG A 120 30.04 -11.05 -5.98
C ARG A 120 29.08 -11.24 -7.13
N ILE A 121 28.84 -10.18 -7.90
CA ILE A 121 28.08 -10.21 -9.15
C ILE A 121 28.94 -9.68 -10.30
N TRP A 122 28.96 -10.40 -11.42
CA TRP A 122 29.54 -9.90 -12.66
C TRP A 122 28.53 -9.03 -13.42
N THR A 123 28.88 -7.78 -13.69
CA THR A 123 27.97 -6.80 -14.32
C THR A 123 27.98 -6.86 -15.86
N GLY A 124 28.82 -7.72 -16.43
CA GLY A 124 29.19 -7.67 -17.85
C GLY A 124 30.48 -6.89 -18.10
N GLU A 125 30.87 -6.02 -17.16
CA GLU A 125 32.04 -5.12 -17.28
C GLU A 125 33.04 -5.31 -16.13
N LEU A 126 32.54 -5.51 -14.91
CA LEU A 126 33.36 -5.65 -13.71
C LEU A 126 32.66 -6.51 -12.64
N ASN A 127 33.40 -6.94 -11.62
CA ASN A 127 32.82 -7.58 -10.44
C ASN A 127 32.49 -6.55 -9.36
N ILE A 128 31.23 -6.52 -8.93
CA ILE A 128 30.81 -5.78 -7.73
C ILE A 128 30.67 -6.76 -6.58
N TRP A 129 31.29 -6.43 -5.46
CA TRP A 129 31.22 -7.18 -4.21
C TRP A 129 30.33 -6.44 -3.23
N LEU A 130 29.07 -6.84 -3.15
CA LEU A 130 28.03 -6.14 -2.39
C LEU A 130 28.05 -6.56 -0.92
N ASP A 131 28.05 -5.57 -0.04
CA ASP A 131 27.86 -5.76 1.41
C ASP A 131 26.44 -5.38 1.87
N LYS A 132 25.70 -4.65 1.03
CA LYS A 132 24.32 -4.23 1.29
C LYS A 132 23.55 -4.12 -0.03
N VAL A 133 22.33 -4.65 -0.04
CA VAL A 133 21.30 -4.40 -1.06
C VAL A 133 19.95 -4.40 -0.35
N THR A 134 19.20 -3.29 -0.41
CA THR A 134 17.89 -3.17 0.26
C THR A 134 16.72 -3.39 -0.68
N VAL A 135 16.93 -3.17 -1.98
CA VAL A 135 15.90 -3.34 -3.01
C VAL A 135 15.96 -4.77 -3.55
N CYS A 136 14.88 -5.52 -3.38
CA CYS A 136 14.68 -6.79 -4.07
C CYS A 136 13.56 -6.63 -5.07
N GLN A 137 13.86 -6.77 -6.36
CA GLN A 137 12.81 -6.87 -7.36
C GLN A 137 12.40 -8.32 -7.52
N TYR A 138 11.18 -8.63 -7.10
CA TYR A 138 10.54 -9.90 -7.37
C TYR A 138 9.93 -9.85 -8.77
N GLU A 139 10.76 -9.87 -9.81
CA GLU A 139 10.25 -9.85 -11.20
C GLU A 139 9.36 -11.07 -11.53
N ASN A 140 9.44 -12.13 -10.72
CA ASN A 140 8.58 -13.31 -10.81
C ASN A 140 7.30 -13.24 -9.97
N ALA A 141 6.96 -12.07 -9.38
CA ALA A 141 5.65 -11.91 -8.78
C ALA A 141 4.60 -12.12 -9.89
N GLN A 142 3.85 -13.21 -9.80
CA GLN A 142 2.75 -13.47 -10.71
C GLN A 142 1.90 -12.21 -10.75
N THR A 143 1.81 -11.58 -11.92
CA THR A 143 0.98 -10.39 -12.09
C THR A 143 -0.44 -10.81 -11.77
N LEU A 144 -0.98 -10.32 -10.65
CA LEU A 144 -2.34 -10.61 -10.25
C LEU A 144 -3.26 -10.16 -11.38
N ASP A 145 -3.95 -11.12 -12.02
CA ASP A 145 -4.88 -10.80 -13.09
C ASP A 145 -5.98 -9.90 -12.52
N LYS A 146 -6.22 -8.75 -13.16
CA LYS A 146 -7.25 -7.78 -12.79
C LYS A 146 -8.64 -8.43 -12.72
N LYS A 147 -8.86 -9.57 -13.39
CA LYS A 147 -10.09 -10.38 -13.34
C LYS A 147 -10.23 -11.28 -12.11
N SER A 148 -9.15 -11.45 -11.35
CA SER A 148 -9.13 -12.34 -10.18
C SER A 148 -9.52 -11.61 -8.88
N LEU A 149 -9.57 -10.28 -8.91
CA LEU A 149 -9.97 -9.46 -7.78
C LEU A 149 -11.45 -9.07 -7.89
N TYR A 150 -12.16 -9.22 -6.78
CA TYR A 150 -13.55 -8.87 -6.63
C TYR A 150 -13.75 -8.06 -5.37
N TRP A 151 -14.56 -7.00 -5.46
CA TRP A 151 -14.85 -6.10 -4.35
C TRP A 151 -16.35 -6.14 -4.02
N PRO A 152 -16.72 -6.30 -2.74
CA PRO A 152 -18.07 -6.10 -2.28
C PRO A 152 -18.36 -4.59 -2.17
N ILE A 153 -19.17 -4.08 -3.09
CA ILE A 153 -19.65 -2.70 -3.07
C ILE A 153 -21.02 -2.68 -2.39
N HIS A 154 -21.15 -1.86 -1.34
CA HIS A 154 -22.42 -1.57 -0.69
C HIS A 154 -22.96 -0.21 -1.15
N PHE A 155 -24.26 -0.14 -1.42
CA PHE A 155 -24.95 1.08 -1.80
C PHE A 155 -25.76 1.58 -0.61
N VAL A 156 -25.19 2.56 0.10
CA VAL A 156 -25.79 3.18 1.27
C VAL A 156 -26.73 4.28 0.80
N ILE A 157 -27.96 4.31 1.31
CA ILE A 157 -28.96 5.34 0.95
C ILE A 157 -29.05 6.47 1.99
N GLY A 158 -28.41 6.28 3.14
CA GLY A 158 -28.31 7.28 4.18
C GLY A 158 -27.85 6.69 5.50
N PHE A 159 -27.77 7.55 6.51
CA PHE A 159 -27.40 7.14 7.85
C PHE A 159 -28.12 7.98 8.92
N SER A 160 -28.10 7.44 10.14
CA SER A 160 -28.55 8.13 11.33
C SER A 160 -27.54 8.02 12.45
N LYS A 161 -27.41 9.07 13.24
CA LYS A 161 -26.61 9.06 14.47
C LYS A 161 -27.56 8.99 15.66
N THR A 162 -27.26 8.10 16.59
CA THR A 162 -28.02 7.92 17.84
C THR A 162 -27.05 7.54 18.96
N CYS A 163 -27.54 7.14 20.12
CA CYS A 163 -26.71 6.60 21.21
C CYS A 163 -27.02 5.13 21.50
N TYR A 164 -26.13 4.49 22.25
CA TYR A 164 -26.27 3.08 22.63
C TYR A 164 -27.61 2.78 23.33
N ARG A 165 -28.11 3.67 24.21
CA ARG A 165 -29.40 3.47 24.89
C ARG A 165 -30.54 3.23 23.89
N THR A 166 -30.63 4.08 22.88
CA THR A 166 -31.68 3.97 21.85
C THR A 166 -31.57 2.66 21.07
N ILE A 167 -30.35 2.17 20.82
CA ILE A 167 -30.13 0.92 20.08
C ILE A 167 -30.68 -0.30 20.82
N VAL A 168 -30.57 -0.32 22.15
CA VAL A 168 -31.00 -1.42 23.00
C VAL A 168 -32.53 -1.54 23.03
N ASP A 169 -33.24 -0.41 22.87
CA ASP A 169 -34.70 -0.34 22.95
C ASP A 169 -35.39 -0.58 21.59
N ILE A 170 -34.64 -0.85 20.52
CA ILE A 170 -35.19 -1.09 19.18
C ILE A 170 -35.85 -2.48 19.10
N GLU A 171 -37.10 -2.52 18.62
CA GLU A 171 -37.87 -3.73 18.39
C GLU A 171 -38.26 -3.92 16.91
N VAL A 172 -38.70 -5.13 16.57
CA VAL A 172 -39.26 -5.43 15.24
C VAL A 172 -40.60 -4.69 15.09
N GLY A 173 -40.78 -4.01 13.96
CA GLY A 173 -41.93 -3.13 13.69
C GLY A 173 -41.65 -1.64 13.97
N ASP A 174 -40.54 -1.31 14.65
CA ASP A 174 -40.12 0.08 14.78
C ASP A 174 -39.65 0.64 13.43
N VAL A 175 -39.84 1.96 13.25
CA VAL A 175 -39.35 2.68 12.07
C VAL A 175 -38.13 3.52 12.44
N LEU A 176 -36.99 3.19 11.87
CA LEU A 176 -35.77 3.99 11.99
C LEU A 176 -35.74 5.06 10.90
N LEU A 177 -35.90 6.32 11.29
CA LEU A 177 -35.79 7.43 10.34
C LEU A 177 -34.36 7.57 9.81
N ILE A 178 -34.23 7.83 8.51
CA ILE A 178 -32.98 8.20 7.86
C ILE A 178 -32.83 9.72 8.04
N SER A 179 -32.01 10.12 9.01
CA SER A 179 -31.81 11.54 9.35
C SER A 179 -30.93 12.27 8.33
N ASN A 180 -30.07 11.52 7.65
CA ASN A 180 -29.16 12.03 6.65
C ASN A 180 -29.29 11.19 5.38
N ASN A 181 -29.85 11.81 4.32
CA ASN A 181 -30.16 11.16 3.04
C ASN A 181 -29.01 11.24 2.04
N PHE A 182 -27.77 11.44 2.48
CA PHE A 182 -26.62 11.31 1.59
C PHE A 182 -26.44 9.84 1.22
N ALA A 183 -26.79 9.51 -0.02
CA ALA A 183 -26.56 8.20 -0.60
C ALA A 183 -25.14 8.14 -1.19
N TYR A 184 -24.45 7.02 -0.99
CA TYR A 184 -23.08 6.81 -1.44
C TYR A 184 -22.76 5.33 -1.60
N ALA A 185 -21.77 5.02 -2.45
CA ALA A 185 -21.22 3.68 -2.55
C ALA A 185 -19.97 3.54 -1.69
N VAL A 186 -19.80 2.39 -1.04
CA VAL A 186 -18.60 2.07 -0.25
C VAL A 186 -18.01 0.73 -0.65
N ILE A 187 -16.68 0.66 -0.59
CA ILE A 187 -15.92 -0.58 -0.57
C ILE A 187 -15.27 -0.68 0.80
N TYR A 188 -15.64 -1.70 1.59
CA TYR A 188 -15.28 -1.79 3.00
C TYR A 188 -15.69 -0.51 3.76
N ASN A 189 -14.73 0.30 4.19
CA ASN A 189 -14.93 1.54 4.94
C ASN A 189 -14.61 2.79 4.12
N THR A 190 -14.29 2.64 2.82
CA THR A 190 -13.92 3.74 1.93
C THR A 190 -15.11 4.10 1.05
N LYS A 191 -15.57 5.35 1.17
CA LYS A 191 -16.54 5.94 0.24
C LYS A 191 -15.88 6.12 -1.13
N ILE A 192 -16.53 5.59 -2.17
CA ILE A 192 -16.00 5.65 -3.54
C ILE A 192 -16.69 6.71 -4.41
N CYS A 193 -17.96 7.01 -4.16
CA CYS A 193 -18.70 8.07 -4.85
C CYS A 193 -20.01 8.40 -4.11
N ASP A 194 -20.53 9.59 -4.38
CA ASP A 194 -21.90 9.98 -4.03
C ASP A 194 -22.91 9.45 -5.05
N LEU A 195 -24.10 9.18 -4.54
CA LEU A 195 -25.23 8.67 -5.31
C LEU A 195 -26.42 9.62 -5.20
N ILE A 196 -27.19 9.68 -6.28
CA ILE A 196 -28.53 10.26 -6.31
C ILE A 196 -29.50 9.14 -5.93
N TYR A 197 -30.47 9.46 -5.07
CA TYR A 197 -31.55 8.59 -4.57
C TYR A 197 -32.63 9.52 -3.96
N PRO A 198 -33.96 9.24 -4.00
CA PRO A 198 -34.64 7.99 -4.34
C PRO A 198 -35.10 7.79 -5.80
N GLU A 199 -35.03 8.84 -6.64
CA GLU A 199 -35.60 8.78 -8.01
C GLU A 199 -34.90 7.77 -8.93
N GLU A 200 -33.57 7.70 -8.87
CA GLU A 200 -32.75 6.73 -9.61
C GLU A 200 -31.43 6.54 -8.86
N LEU A 201 -30.98 5.30 -8.67
CA LEU A 201 -29.68 5.01 -8.06
C LEU A 201 -28.54 5.28 -9.06
N LYS A 202 -28.04 6.52 -9.06
CA LYS A 202 -27.09 7.02 -10.05
C LYS A 202 -25.87 7.68 -9.40
N MET A 203 -24.68 7.46 -9.96
CA MET A 203 -23.46 8.15 -9.53
C MET A 203 -23.49 9.65 -9.86
N VAL A 204 -23.03 10.49 -8.94
CA VAL A 204 -22.85 11.93 -9.14
C VAL A 204 -21.64 12.21 -10.04
N ASP A 205 -21.73 13.24 -10.89
CA ASP A 205 -20.68 13.60 -11.87
C ASP A 205 -19.40 14.20 -11.24
N HIS A 206 -19.38 14.49 -9.93
CA HIS A 206 -18.22 15.04 -9.24
C HIS A 206 -17.42 13.94 -8.54
N PHE A 207 -16.36 13.49 -9.22
CA PHE A 207 -15.24 12.84 -8.54
C PHE A 207 -14.32 13.96 -8.04
N GLU A 208 -14.60 14.51 -6.85
CA GLU A 208 -13.50 15.05 -6.06
C GLU A 208 -12.70 13.84 -5.58
N TYR A 209 -11.70 13.46 -6.37
CA TYR A 209 -10.60 12.66 -5.87
C TYR A 209 -9.89 13.52 -4.83
N GLU A 210 -10.22 13.39 -3.54
CA GLU A 210 -9.17 13.57 -2.55
C GLU A 210 -8.21 12.38 -2.76
N GLU A 211 -7.07 12.66 -3.40
CA GLU A 211 -5.96 11.70 -3.56
C GLU A 211 -5.35 11.38 -2.18
N ASP A 212 -6.06 10.62 -1.35
CA ASP A 212 -5.50 10.05 -0.13
C ASP A 212 -5.15 8.57 -0.36
N PHE A 213 -4.24 8.35 -1.31
CA PHE A 213 -3.34 7.19 -1.25
C PHE A 213 -2.01 7.62 -0.64
N GLU A 214 -2.04 8.10 0.60
CA GLU A 214 -0.85 8.15 1.45
C GLU A 214 -0.77 6.84 2.23
N THR A 215 0.19 6.01 1.83
CA THR A 215 0.73 4.91 2.63
C THR A 215 1.25 5.46 3.96
N ASP A 216 0.80 4.87 5.07
CA ASP A 216 1.43 4.90 6.40
C ASP A 216 2.21 6.19 6.76
N ASP A 217 1.50 7.23 7.20
CA ASP A 217 1.97 7.95 8.39
C ASP A 217 0.79 8.52 9.18
N PHE A 218 0.94 8.48 10.50
CA PHE A 218 -0.08 8.82 11.48
C PHE A 218 -0.16 10.35 11.64
N ASP A 219 -0.49 11.09 10.58
CA ASP A 219 -0.61 12.55 10.63
C ASP A 219 -2.01 13.01 10.23
N ILE A 220 -2.76 13.40 11.26
CA ILE A 220 -4.04 14.09 11.18
C ILE A 220 -3.82 15.40 10.42
N LYS A 221 -4.12 15.41 9.11
CA LYS A 221 -4.37 16.64 8.37
C LYS A 221 -5.84 16.67 7.96
N LYS A 222 -6.56 17.37 8.84
CA LYS A 222 -7.90 17.90 8.67
C LYS A 222 -7.96 18.76 7.39
N SER A 223 -8.56 18.25 6.31
CA SER A 223 -9.13 19.09 5.28
C SER A 223 -10.54 19.49 5.74
N GLU A 224 -10.70 20.79 5.92
CA GLU A 224 -11.92 21.41 6.41
C GLU A 224 -12.94 21.47 5.28
N ILE A 225 -13.88 20.52 5.27
CA ILE A 225 -15.25 20.82 4.82
C ILE A 225 -15.97 21.30 6.06
N GLU A 226 -16.05 22.62 6.21
CA GLU A 226 -16.85 23.30 7.22
C GLU A 226 -18.33 22.90 7.06
N ILE A 227 -18.76 21.87 7.79
CA ILE A 227 -20.11 21.83 8.32
C ILE A 227 -19.99 22.47 9.70
N ASN A 228 -20.37 23.75 9.79
CA ASN A 228 -20.52 24.45 11.06
C ASN A 228 -21.58 23.76 11.91
N ASP A 229 -21.17 22.80 12.73
CA ASP A 229 -21.87 22.35 13.93
C ASP A 229 -21.08 22.84 15.14
N GLU A 230 -21.20 24.14 15.45
CA GLU A 230 -20.65 24.77 16.66
C GLU A 230 -21.39 24.29 17.94
N ASN A 231 -21.59 22.98 18.17
CA ASN A 231 -22.25 22.49 19.40
C ASN A 231 -22.01 20.99 19.77
N ASP A 232 -20.81 20.42 19.59
CA ASP A 232 -20.65 18.97 19.88
C ASP A 232 -19.42 18.54 20.69
N TYR A 233 -19.09 19.27 21.75
CA TYR A 233 -18.40 18.67 22.90
C TYR A 233 -19.43 18.24 23.95
N GLN A 234 -20.31 17.29 23.60
CA GLN A 234 -21.13 16.63 24.61
C GLN A 234 -20.22 15.76 25.48
N GLN A 235 -20.09 16.13 26.75
CA GLN A 235 -19.39 15.31 27.72
C GLN A 235 -20.17 14.00 27.89
N ILE A 236 -19.60 12.89 27.41
CA ILE A 236 -20.18 11.55 27.55
C ILE A 236 -20.15 11.19 29.04
N ASN A 237 -21.32 11.23 29.69
CA ASN A 237 -21.46 11.03 31.13
C ASN A 237 -21.72 9.56 31.50
N SER A 238 -22.09 8.73 30.53
CA SER A 238 -22.37 7.30 30.69
C SER A 238 -22.00 6.51 29.42
N PHE A 239 -21.72 5.21 29.59
CA PHE A 239 -21.56 4.27 28.47
C PHE A 239 -22.80 4.23 27.56
N GLU A 240 -23.98 4.48 28.13
CA GLU A 240 -25.25 4.52 27.40
C GLU A 240 -25.35 5.68 26.39
N ASP A 241 -24.56 6.74 26.58
CA ASP A 241 -24.53 7.93 25.71
C ASP A 241 -23.49 7.81 24.59
N LEU A 242 -22.84 6.64 24.44
CA LEU A 242 -21.86 6.44 23.37
C LEU A 242 -22.53 6.65 22.00
N PRO A 243 -21.95 7.50 21.13
CA PRO A 243 -22.51 7.76 19.81
C PRO A 243 -22.41 6.51 18.93
N VAL A 244 -23.48 6.25 18.20
CA VAL A 244 -23.65 5.11 17.32
C VAL A 244 -24.13 5.59 15.96
N LYS A 245 -23.48 5.12 14.90
CA LYS A 245 -23.92 5.33 13.52
C LYS A 245 -24.72 4.12 13.04
N ILE A 246 -25.91 4.37 12.51
CA ILE A 246 -26.75 3.39 11.81
C ILE A 246 -26.70 3.72 10.33
N GLU A 247 -26.29 2.78 9.50
CA GLU A 247 -26.26 2.90 8.04
C GLU A 247 -27.34 2.01 7.43
N PHE A 248 -28.00 2.52 6.38
CA PHE A 248 -29.05 1.82 5.66
C PHE A 248 -28.54 1.46 4.26
N VAL A 249 -28.39 0.16 3.99
CA VAL A 249 -27.82 -0.33 2.74
C VAL A 249 -28.93 -0.89 1.86
N LEU A 250 -29.17 -0.25 0.73
CA LEU A 250 -30.20 -0.66 -0.24
C LEU A 250 -29.81 -1.95 -0.97
N GLY A 251 -28.52 -2.18 -1.17
CA GLY A 251 -28.07 -3.42 -1.79
C GLY A 251 -26.56 -3.54 -1.88
N LYS A 252 -26.12 -4.70 -2.37
CA LYS A 252 -24.71 -5.00 -2.56
C LYS A 252 -24.44 -5.67 -3.89
N LYS A 253 -23.26 -5.44 -4.43
CA LYS A 253 -22.75 -6.15 -5.61
C LYS A 253 -21.30 -6.54 -5.40
N ILE A 254 -20.95 -7.73 -5.86
CA ILE A 254 -19.57 -8.19 -5.95
C ILE A 254 -19.13 -7.93 -7.38
N MET A 255 -18.14 -7.05 -7.57
CA MET A 255 -17.69 -6.64 -8.90
C MET A 255 -16.18 -6.79 -9.06
N ASN A 256 -15.73 -7.21 -10.23
CA ASN A 256 -14.32 -7.10 -10.63
C ASN A 256 -14.01 -5.70 -11.20
N LEU A 257 -12.72 -5.46 -11.50
CA LEU A 257 -12.27 -4.13 -11.94
C LEU A 257 -12.93 -3.67 -13.26
N TYR A 258 -13.23 -4.58 -14.19
CA TYR A 258 -13.90 -4.23 -15.45
C TYR A 258 -15.36 -3.83 -15.22
N GLU A 259 -16.05 -4.51 -14.30
CA GLU A 259 -17.43 -4.18 -13.94
C GLU A 259 -17.52 -2.85 -13.21
N ILE A 260 -16.52 -2.52 -12.39
CA ILE A 260 -16.40 -1.19 -11.76
C ILE A 260 -16.16 -0.11 -12.81
N ASP A 261 -15.28 -0.36 -13.78
CA ASP A 261 -15.00 0.58 -14.88
C ASP A 261 -16.25 0.82 -15.76
N ASP A 262 -16.96 -0.25 -16.12
CA ASP A 262 -18.24 -0.16 -16.85
C ASP A 262 -19.34 0.54 -16.03
N LEU A 263 -19.38 0.33 -14.71
CA LEU A 263 -20.30 1.04 -13.82
C LEU A 263 -19.99 2.54 -13.79
N CYS A 264 -18.72 2.91 -13.71
CA CYS A 264 -18.27 4.29 -13.81
C CYS A 264 -18.67 4.91 -15.16
N ALA A 265 -18.58 4.15 -16.26
CA ALA A 265 -18.99 4.63 -17.58
C ALA A 265 -20.52 4.81 -17.71
N LYS A 266 -21.32 3.86 -17.19
CA LYS A 266 -22.78 3.86 -17.30
C LYS A 266 -23.46 4.77 -16.28
N ARG A 267 -22.83 5.01 -15.13
CA ARG A 267 -23.32 5.80 -13.98
C ARG A 267 -24.59 5.28 -13.30
N ILE A 268 -25.30 4.32 -13.89
CA ILE A 268 -26.56 3.77 -13.39
C ILE A 268 -26.30 2.45 -12.67
N ILE A 269 -26.80 2.32 -11.44
CA ILE A 269 -26.67 1.11 -10.63
C ILE A 269 -28.02 0.39 -10.62
N SER A 270 -28.09 -0.75 -11.32
CA SER A 270 -29.27 -1.63 -11.26
C SER A 270 -29.15 -2.62 -10.11
N LEU A 271 -30.04 -2.58 -9.12
CA LEU A 271 -30.11 -3.56 -8.04
C LEU A 271 -31.14 -4.66 -8.35
N LEU A 272 -31.23 -5.66 -7.46
CA LEU A 272 -32.28 -6.68 -7.56
C LEU A 272 -33.66 -6.03 -7.40
N PRO A 273 -34.71 -6.56 -8.07
CA PRO A 273 -36.08 -6.12 -7.82
C PRO A 273 -36.43 -6.24 -6.32
N GLU A 274 -37.21 -5.31 -5.81
CA GLU A 274 -37.66 -5.28 -4.41
C GLU A 274 -36.55 -5.09 -3.36
N ALA A 275 -35.41 -4.50 -3.77
CA ALA A 275 -34.32 -4.18 -2.85
C ALA A 275 -34.76 -3.30 -1.67
N GLU A 276 -35.74 -2.43 -1.91
CA GLU A 276 -36.39 -1.59 -0.91
C GLU A 276 -37.07 -2.38 0.22
N LYS A 277 -37.46 -3.65 0.00
CA LYS A 277 -38.09 -4.50 1.02
C LYS A 277 -37.09 -5.23 1.93
N ASN A 278 -35.81 -5.12 1.61
CA ASN A 278 -34.74 -5.86 2.28
C ASN A 278 -33.48 -5.00 2.48
N ILE A 279 -33.69 -3.82 3.04
CA ILE A 279 -32.62 -2.89 3.44
C ILE A 279 -31.78 -3.57 4.53
N GLU A 280 -30.46 -3.65 4.35
CA GLU A 280 -29.57 -4.07 5.44
C GLU A 280 -29.38 -2.89 6.40
N ILE A 281 -29.59 -3.13 7.70
CA ILE A 281 -29.36 -2.14 8.75
C ILE A 281 -28.03 -2.48 9.43
N ARG A 282 -27.08 -1.55 9.36
CA ARG A 282 -25.73 -1.74 9.90
C ARG A 282 -25.43 -0.76 11.01
N VAL A 283 -25.02 -1.26 12.18
CA VAL A 283 -24.67 -0.45 13.34
C VAL A 283 -23.14 -0.44 13.48
N ASN A 284 -22.52 0.74 13.33
CA ASN A 284 -21.07 0.91 13.31
C ASN A 284 -20.36 -0.11 12.38
N GLY A 285 -20.96 -0.36 11.21
CA GLY A 285 -20.45 -1.31 10.22
C GLY A 285 -20.80 -2.78 10.47
N ALA A 286 -21.37 -3.17 11.62
CA ALA A 286 -21.85 -4.53 11.86
C ALA A 286 -23.28 -4.69 11.32
N LEU A 287 -23.56 -5.79 10.60
CA LEU A 287 -24.92 -6.10 10.16
C LEU A 287 -25.79 -6.48 11.36
N THR A 288 -26.82 -5.68 11.64
CA THR A 288 -27.63 -5.81 12.86
C THR A 288 -29.09 -6.16 12.59
N GLY A 289 -29.59 -5.88 11.39
CA GLY A 289 -30.98 -6.18 11.05
C GLY A 289 -31.30 -6.00 9.58
N TYR A 290 -32.56 -6.25 9.27
CA TYR A 290 -33.15 -6.01 7.96
C TYR A 290 -34.51 -5.35 8.11
N GLY A 291 -34.90 -4.55 7.12
CA GLY A 291 -36.20 -3.89 7.10
C GLY A 291 -36.65 -3.49 5.71
N GLU A 292 -37.82 -2.87 5.65
CA GLU A 292 -38.40 -2.29 4.45
C GLU A 292 -38.33 -0.78 4.50
N LEU A 293 -37.97 -0.16 3.38
CA LEU A 293 -37.96 1.28 3.22
C LEU A 293 -39.40 1.79 3.20
N VAL A 294 -39.69 2.74 4.07
CA VAL A 294 -40.98 3.38 4.23
C VAL A 294 -40.82 4.90 4.21
N GLU A 295 -41.89 5.61 3.88
CA GLU A 295 -41.95 7.07 3.96
C GLU A 295 -42.93 7.47 5.06
N VAL A 296 -42.46 8.26 6.03
CA VAL A 296 -43.24 8.77 7.17
C VAL A 296 -43.05 10.27 7.25
N ASP A 297 -44.14 11.04 7.11
CA ASP A 297 -44.13 12.51 7.16
C ASP A 297 -43.08 13.16 6.24
N ASP A 298 -43.07 12.76 4.96
CA ASP A 298 -42.12 13.20 3.93
C ASP A 298 -40.63 12.89 4.26
N LYS A 299 -40.38 11.93 5.15
CA LYS A 299 -39.04 11.44 5.50
C LYS A 299 -38.91 9.96 5.21
N LEU A 300 -37.75 9.58 4.68
CA LEU A 300 -37.39 8.17 4.54
C LEU A 300 -37.12 7.55 5.90
N GLY A 301 -37.61 6.34 6.09
CA GLY A 301 -37.35 5.50 7.25
C GLY A 301 -37.28 4.04 6.84
N VAL A 302 -36.85 3.19 7.76
CA VAL A 302 -36.81 1.74 7.56
C VAL A 302 -37.62 1.07 8.66
N GLU A 303 -38.72 0.42 8.29
CA GLU A 303 -39.50 -0.44 9.19
C GLU A 303 -38.75 -1.75 9.39
N ILE A 304 -38.47 -2.08 10.64
CA ILE A 304 -37.63 -3.23 11.00
C ILE A 304 -38.43 -4.53 10.87
N HIS A 305 -37.94 -5.46 10.06
CA HIS A 305 -38.48 -6.81 9.92
C HIS A 305 -37.69 -7.85 10.70
N SER A 306 -36.40 -7.61 10.90
CA SER A 306 -35.55 -8.42 11.75
C SER A 306 -34.50 -7.54 12.43
N TRP A 307 -34.28 -7.81 13.71
CA TRP A 307 -33.29 -7.13 14.53
C TRP A 307 -32.54 -8.18 15.33
N LEU A 308 -31.25 -7.97 15.57
CA LEU A 308 -30.47 -8.83 16.46
C LEU A 308 -30.97 -8.71 17.89
N SER A 309 -31.96 -9.54 18.20
CA SER A 309 -32.11 -10.24 19.46
C SER A 309 -32.81 -11.58 19.20
N GLY A 310 -32.00 -12.63 19.08
CA GLY A 310 -32.46 -14.01 18.95
C GLY A 310 -31.35 -15.01 19.21
N ASN A 311 -30.85 -15.10 20.45
CA ASN A 311 -30.01 -16.18 21.01
C ASN A 311 -28.80 -16.65 20.18
N ASN A 312 -27.61 -16.08 20.45
CA ASN A 312 -26.36 -16.82 20.63
C ASN A 312 -25.27 -15.88 21.17
N ASN A 313 -25.43 -15.47 22.43
CA ASN A 313 -24.28 -15.05 23.23
C ASN A 313 -23.42 -16.30 23.48
N VAL A 314 -22.50 -16.58 22.56
CA VAL A 314 -21.36 -17.45 22.83
C VAL A 314 -20.47 -16.69 23.81
N LYS A 315 -20.27 -17.32 24.97
CA LYS A 315 -19.30 -16.96 26.01
C LYS A 315 -17.88 -16.80 25.48
#